data_AF-A0A359M2A1-F1
#
_entry.id   AF-A0A359M2A1-F1
#
_cell.length_a   1.000
_cell.length_b   1.000
_cell.length_c   1.000
_cell.angle_alpha   90.00
_cell.angle_beta   90.00
_cell.angle_gamma   90.00
#
_symmetry.space_group_name_H-M   'P 1'
#
loop_
_entity.id
_entity.type
_entity.pdbx_description
1 polymer ?
#
loop_
_entity_poly.entity_id
_entity_poly.type
_entity_poly.pdbx_seq_one_letter_code
_entity_poly.pdbx_strand_id
1 'polypeptide(L)'
;MAPGRLHPALARCHPHVARSPAARGRTLEAGRPVNPGVLTLKLNAVQVVALSCFGVVMGVWLKKRLPVLDRLNIPASICGGLVYAVLALILRDRYLNLDMDLVLRDILMVTFFTTIGMSASLRLIKAGGPQVLFFFGIASVGAILQNLVGIALAKAFSLDPLLGVVSGSVALTGGPATALAFGATFEKMGVAGATTLGVASAMFGITAGGLLGGFIGGS
;
A
#
# COMPACT_ATOMS: atom_id res chain seq x y z
N MET A 1 74.56 -2.04 -3.25
CA MET A 1 74.16 -3.44 -3.29
C MET A 1 72.71 -3.49 -3.78
N ALA A 2 72.50 -3.68 -5.08
CA ALA A 2 71.21 -3.97 -5.72
C ALA A 2 70.76 -5.42 -5.38
N PRO A 3 69.70 -6.02 -5.98
CA PRO A 3 68.59 -5.54 -6.84
C PRO A 3 67.21 -6.02 -6.27
N GLY A 4 66.00 -5.70 -6.75
CA GLY A 4 65.46 -5.61 -8.10
C GLY A 4 64.72 -6.91 -8.50
N ARG A 5 63.41 -6.80 -8.84
CA ARG A 5 62.57 -7.63 -9.77
C ARG A 5 61.10 -7.63 -9.30
N LEU A 6 60.19 -6.89 -9.93
CA LEU A 6 59.38 -7.27 -11.10
C LEU A 6 58.74 -8.68 -11.02
N HIS A 7 57.42 -8.70 -10.85
CA HIS A 7 56.55 -9.63 -11.56
C HIS A 7 55.20 -8.95 -11.91
N PRO A 8 54.95 -8.69 -13.20
CA PRO A 8 53.65 -8.35 -13.76
C PRO A 8 53.06 -9.59 -14.44
N ALA A 9 51.97 -10.17 -13.94
CA ALA A 9 51.16 -11.13 -14.70
C ALA A 9 49.95 -11.56 -13.87
N LEU A 10 48.76 -11.09 -14.24
CA LEU A 10 47.54 -11.90 -14.42
C LEU A 10 46.41 -10.97 -14.88
N ALA A 11 46.66 -10.28 -15.99
CA ALA A 11 45.62 -9.82 -16.89
C ALA A 11 45.53 -10.85 -18.01
N ARG A 12 44.43 -11.61 -18.04
CA ARG A 12 43.74 -12.16 -19.21
C ARG A 12 42.84 -13.32 -18.77
N CYS A 13 41.54 -13.04 -18.63
CA CYS A 13 40.52 -13.91 -19.21
C CYS A 13 39.52 -13.02 -19.97
N HIS A 14 39.23 -13.49 -21.17
CA HIS A 14 38.62 -12.84 -22.34
C HIS A 14 37.07 -12.77 -22.20
N PRO A 15 36.28 -12.39 -23.22
CA PRO A 15 35.42 -11.22 -23.22
C PRO A 15 33.93 -11.59 -23.47
N HIS A 16 33.15 -10.64 -24.01
CA HIS A 16 31.74 -10.74 -24.43
C HIS A 16 30.68 -10.68 -23.33
N VAL A 17 30.25 -9.47 -22.97
CA VAL A 17 28.82 -9.13 -23.07
C VAL A 17 28.69 -7.72 -23.63
N ALA A 18 27.86 -7.64 -24.66
CA ALA A 18 27.59 -6.50 -25.49
C ALA A 18 27.18 -5.24 -24.71
N ARG A 19 27.59 -4.10 -25.27
CA ARG A 19 26.89 -2.83 -25.11
C ARG A 19 25.39 -3.07 -25.32
N SER A 20 24.60 -2.91 -24.27
CA SER A 20 23.15 -2.83 -24.37
C SER A 20 22.74 -1.35 -24.36
N PRO A 21 22.34 -0.76 -25.50
CA PRO A 21 21.79 0.60 -25.54
C PRO A 21 20.31 0.53 -25.14
N ALA A 22 20.03 0.28 -23.86
CA ALA A 22 18.66 0.19 -23.35
C ALA A 22 18.42 1.01 -22.06
N ALA A 23 19.30 1.97 -21.76
CA ALA A 23 19.08 2.99 -20.71
C ALA A 23 18.46 4.27 -21.31
N ARG A 24 17.56 4.11 -22.27
CA ARG A 24 16.77 5.20 -22.87
C ARG A 24 15.30 4.92 -22.60
N GLY A 25 14.78 5.53 -21.54
CA GLY A 25 13.34 5.56 -21.26
C GLY A 25 12.99 5.29 -19.81
N ARG A 26 13.14 6.31 -18.96
CA ARG A 26 12.29 6.66 -17.78
C ARG A 26 13.04 7.56 -16.78
N THR A 27 13.62 8.66 -17.28
CA THR A 27 13.65 9.91 -16.51
C THR A 27 12.27 10.57 -16.67
N LEU A 28 11.22 9.94 -16.11
CA LEU A 28 9.90 10.55 -16.03
C LEU A 28 9.81 11.27 -14.68
N GLU A 29 9.65 12.59 -14.79
CA GLU A 29 9.20 13.51 -13.74
C GLU A 29 10.17 13.66 -12.57
N ALA A 30 11.33 14.25 -12.87
CA ALA A 30 11.97 15.15 -11.91
C ALA A 30 10.88 16.12 -11.40
N GLY A 31 10.60 16.05 -10.10
CA GLY A 31 9.55 16.82 -9.44
C GLY A 31 9.55 18.25 -9.96
N ARG A 32 8.40 18.64 -10.52
CA ARG A 32 8.10 20.02 -10.95
C ARG A 32 8.61 20.97 -9.86
N PRO A 33 9.39 22.02 -10.20
CA PRO A 33 9.86 22.96 -9.20
C PRO A 33 8.65 23.54 -8.47
N VAL A 34 8.49 23.18 -7.20
CA VAL A 34 7.50 23.79 -6.30
C VAL A 34 7.81 25.29 -6.31
N ASN A 35 6.85 26.09 -6.77
CA ASN A 35 7.00 27.54 -6.80
C ASN A 35 7.48 28.03 -5.42
N PRO A 36 8.59 28.79 -5.33
CA PRO A 36 9.17 29.22 -4.05
C PRO A 36 8.32 30.26 -3.27
N GLY A 37 7.10 30.55 -3.73
CA GLY A 37 6.14 31.46 -3.08
C GLY A 37 4.93 30.77 -2.44
N VAL A 38 4.90 29.43 -2.38
CA VAL A 38 3.75 28.68 -1.85
C VAL A 38 3.89 28.47 -0.34
N LEU A 39 2.93 28.95 0.44
CA LEU A 39 2.90 28.81 1.90
C LEU A 39 2.85 27.30 2.25
N THR A 40 3.86 26.79 2.96
CA THR A 40 3.84 25.42 3.49
C THR A 40 3.08 25.42 4.80
N LEU A 41 1.82 24.96 4.78
CA LEU A 41 1.03 24.83 6.00
C LEU A 41 1.35 23.48 6.65
N LYS A 42 2.12 23.52 7.73
CA LYS A 42 2.42 22.33 8.55
C LYS A 42 1.22 22.03 9.43
N LEU A 43 0.55 20.91 9.14
CA LEU A 43 -0.54 20.41 9.96
C LEU A 43 0.05 19.55 11.08
N ASN A 44 -0.17 19.98 12.31
CA ASN A 44 0.26 19.23 13.49
C ASN A 44 -0.53 17.91 13.58
N ALA A 45 0.07 16.86 14.16
CA ALA A 45 -0.56 15.56 14.35
C ALA A 45 -1.98 15.63 14.95
N VAL A 46 -2.22 16.53 15.92
CA VAL A 46 -3.56 16.73 16.52
C VAL A 46 -4.55 17.29 15.49
N GLN A 47 -4.13 18.23 14.65
CA GLN A 47 -4.97 18.80 13.59
C GLN A 47 -5.28 17.78 12.50
N VAL A 48 -4.31 16.93 12.12
CA VAL A 48 -4.53 15.84 11.16
C VAL A 48 -5.58 14.86 11.66
N VAL A 49 -5.56 14.50 12.96
CA VAL A 49 -6.56 13.60 13.55
C VAL A 49 -7.92 14.27 13.67
N ALA A 50 -7.98 15.55 14.09
CA ALA A 50 -9.23 16.31 14.12
C ALA A 50 -9.87 16.37 12.71
N LEU A 51 -9.06 16.64 11.69
CA LEU A 51 -9.49 16.65 10.29
C LEU A 51 -9.92 15.27 9.80
N SER A 52 -9.24 14.21 10.24
CA SER A 52 -9.61 12.83 9.93
C SER A 52 -10.98 12.47 10.52
N CYS A 53 -11.25 12.84 11.78
CA CYS A 53 -12.56 12.67 12.41
C CYS A 53 -13.65 13.41 11.63
N PHE A 54 -13.40 14.66 11.26
CA PHE A 54 -14.33 15.43 10.43
C PHE A 54 -14.57 14.77 9.07
N GLY A 55 -13.52 14.27 8.44
CA GLY A 55 -13.60 13.52 7.18
C GLY A 55 -14.46 12.26 7.30
N VAL A 56 -14.37 11.51 8.41
CA VAL A 56 -15.23 10.34 8.65
C VAL A 56 -16.69 10.75 8.78
N VAL A 57 -17.00 11.79 9.56
CA VAL A 57 -18.38 12.29 9.74
C VAL A 57 -18.96 12.73 8.39
N MET A 58 -18.19 13.48 7.61
CA MET A 58 -18.58 13.88 6.26
C MET A 58 -18.75 12.66 5.34
N GLY A 59 -17.88 11.65 5.44
CA GLY A 59 -17.99 10.40 4.70
C GLY A 59 -19.27 9.64 5.03
N VAL A 60 -19.65 9.56 6.30
CA VAL A 60 -20.93 8.96 6.74
C VAL A 60 -22.11 9.75 6.19
N TRP A 61 -22.06 11.08 6.26
CA TRP A 61 -23.09 11.95 5.68
C TRP A 61 -23.24 11.72 4.17
N LEU A 62 -22.14 11.57 3.45
CA LEU A 62 -22.14 11.30 2.01
C LEU A 62 -22.71 9.92 1.68
N LYS A 63 -22.36 8.88 2.45
CA LYS A 63 -22.94 7.53 2.28
C LYS A 63 -24.46 7.52 2.51
N LYS A 64 -24.98 8.34 3.44
CA LYS A 64 -26.44 8.49 3.64
C LYS A 64 -27.15 9.11 2.43
N ARG A 65 -26.48 9.99 1.68
CA ARG A 65 -27.01 10.62 0.46
C ARG A 65 -26.91 9.71 -0.76
N LEU A 66 -25.90 8.84 -0.82
CA LEU A 66 -25.63 7.93 -1.93
C LEU A 66 -25.70 6.46 -1.47
N PRO A 67 -26.88 5.82 -1.48
CA PRO A 67 -27.06 4.45 -0.97
C PRO A 67 -26.29 3.39 -1.77
N VAL A 68 -25.86 3.71 -3.00
CA VAL A 68 -24.99 2.84 -3.82
C VAL A 68 -23.64 2.60 -3.12
N LEU A 69 -23.08 3.62 -2.47
CA LEU A 69 -21.81 3.54 -1.75
C LEU A 69 -21.89 2.64 -0.51
N ASP A 70 -23.10 2.54 0.06
CA ASP A 70 -23.36 1.66 1.19
C ASP A 70 -23.52 0.19 0.76
N ARG A 71 -24.20 -0.04 -0.37
CA ARG A 71 -24.30 -1.39 -0.99
C ARG A 71 -22.94 -1.99 -1.38
N LEU A 72 -21.96 -1.15 -1.72
CA LEU A 72 -20.60 -1.57 -2.09
C LEU A 72 -19.66 -1.82 -0.89
N ASN A 73 -20.16 -1.75 0.35
CA ASN A 73 -19.37 -1.92 1.58
C ASN A 73 -18.14 -0.99 1.69
N ILE A 74 -18.14 0.15 0.98
CA ILE A 74 -17.03 1.10 0.99
C ILE A 74 -16.95 1.78 2.37
N PRO A 75 -15.81 1.73 3.09
CA PRO A 75 -15.64 2.42 4.36
C PRO A 75 -15.88 3.93 4.25
N ALA A 76 -16.59 4.50 5.23
CA ALA A 76 -16.89 5.94 5.28
C ALA A 76 -15.61 6.80 5.28
N SER A 77 -14.55 6.34 5.95
CA SER A 77 -13.24 7.01 5.99
C SER A 77 -12.65 7.25 4.60
N ILE A 78 -12.94 6.39 3.63
CA ILE A 78 -12.35 6.46 2.28
C ILE A 78 -13.14 7.44 1.41
N CYS A 79 -14.47 7.50 1.60
CA CYS A 79 -15.31 8.52 0.99
C CYS A 79 -14.90 9.92 1.47
N GLY A 80 -14.68 10.06 2.79
CA GLY A 80 -14.20 11.30 3.40
C GLY A 80 -12.80 11.69 2.91
N GLY A 81 -11.89 10.72 2.88
CA GLY A 81 -10.52 10.90 2.38
C GLY A 81 -10.46 11.27 0.90
N LEU A 82 -11.35 10.74 0.05
CA LEU A 82 -11.41 11.09 -1.37
C LEU A 82 -11.78 12.56 -1.59
N VAL A 83 -12.76 13.08 -0.85
CA VAL A 83 -13.12 14.50 -0.89
C VAL A 83 -11.92 15.36 -0.50
N TYR A 84 -11.22 14.98 0.58
CA TYR A 84 -10.02 15.70 1.00
C TYR A 84 -8.87 15.59 -0.03
N ALA A 85 -8.69 14.42 -0.65
CA ALA A 85 -7.69 14.22 -1.70
C ALA A 85 -7.98 15.08 -2.95
N VAL A 86 -9.25 15.21 -3.35
CA VAL A 86 -9.65 16.09 -4.46
C VAL A 86 -9.41 17.56 -4.09
N LEU A 87 -9.80 17.98 -2.89
CA LEU A 87 -9.53 19.34 -2.39
C LEU A 87 -8.03 19.65 -2.36
N ALA A 88 -7.23 18.72 -1.82
CA ALA A 88 -5.78 18.83 -1.76
C ALA A 88 -5.16 18.86 -3.16
N LEU A 89 -5.67 18.07 -4.12
CA LEU A 89 -5.20 18.07 -5.51
C LEU A 89 -5.50 19.39 -6.23
N ILE A 90 -6.67 20.00 -5.99
CA ILE A 90 -7.04 21.30 -6.57
C ILE A 90 -6.19 22.44 -5.99
N LEU A 91 -5.84 22.35 -4.69
CA LEU A 91 -4.99 23.32 -4.01
C LEU A 91 -3.49 23.15 -4.32
N ARG A 92 -3.08 21.94 -4.69
CA ARG A 92 -1.70 21.60 -5.09
C ARG A 92 -1.30 22.45 -6.30
N ASP A 93 -0.06 22.92 -6.31
CA ASP A 93 0.56 23.78 -7.33
C ASP A 93 0.04 25.24 -7.45
N ARG A 94 -1.05 25.65 -6.79
CA ARG A 94 -1.54 27.05 -6.84
C ARG A 94 -1.33 27.89 -5.58
N TYR A 95 -1.56 27.35 -4.37
CA TYR A 95 -1.60 28.19 -3.14
C TYR A 95 -1.00 27.59 -1.87
N LEU A 96 -1.02 26.26 -1.64
CA LEU A 96 -0.59 25.65 -0.37
C LEU A 96 0.11 24.29 -0.58
N ASN A 97 1.24 24.08 0.10
CA ASN A 97 1.82 22.73 0.27
C ASN A 97 1.41 22.22 1.66
N LEU A 98 0.63 21.15 1.70
CA LEU A 98 0.13 20.54 2.93
C LEU A 98 1.14 19.50 3.40
N ASP A 99 1.90 19.83 4.44
CA ASP A 99 2.81 18.88 5.09
C ASP A 99 2.06 18.32 6.31
N MET A 100 1.61 17.07 6.20
CA MET A 100 0.81 16.40 7.23
C MET A 100 1.73 15.57 8.13
N ASP A 101 1.71 15.88 9.42
CA ASP A 101 2.40 15.06 10.41
C ASP A 101 1.61 13.76 10.68
N LEU A 102 2.17 12.64 10.24
CA LEU A 102 1.57 11.30 10.29
C LEU A 102 2.02 10.50 11.52
N VAL A 103 2.76 11.09 12.47
CA VAL A 103 3.28 10.39 13.65
C VAL A 103 2.17 9.70 14.44
N LEU A 104 1.02 10.35 14.64
CA LEU A 104 -0.08 9.75 15.40
C LEU A 104 -0.74 8.58 14.65
N ARG A 105 -0.79 8.61 13.31
CA ARG A 105 -1.25 7.47 12.51
C ARG A 105 -0.38 6.25 12.75
N ASP A 106 0.94 6.44 12.74
CA ASP A 106 1.89 5.33 12.88
C ASP A 106 1.83 4.72 14.29
N ILE A 107 1.74 5.56 15.33
CA ILE A 107 1.50 5.12 16.71
C ILE A 107 0.19 4.31 16.79
N LEU A 108 -0.91 4.85 16.24
CA LEU A 108 -2.21 4.18 16.28
C LEU A 108 -2.22 2.85 15.51
N MET A 109 -1.51 2.75 14.38
CA MET A 109 -1.37 1.48 13.66
C MET A 109 -0.62 0.44 14.48
N VAL A 110 0.51 0.81 15.09
CA VAL A 110 1.28 -0.10 15.94
C VAL A 110 0.43 -0.52 17.15
N THR A 111 -0.26 0.41 17.82
CA THR A 111 -1.17 0.10 18.92
C THR A 111 -2.29 -0.84 18.47
N PHE A 112 -2.93 -0.59 17.32
CA PHE A 112 -4.01 -1.43 16.78
C PHE A 112 -3.54 -2.87 16.53
N PHE A 113 -2.44 -3.06 15.80
CA PHE A 113 -1.92 -4.40 15.54
C PHE A 113 -1.42 -5.09 16.81
N THR A 114 -0.86 -4.33 17.75
CA THR A 114 -0.46 -4.86 19.07
C THR A 114 -1.68 -5.32 19.87
N THR A 115 -2.76 -4.54 19.89
CA THR A 115 -4.02 -4.90 20.56
C THR A 115 -4.68 -6.11 19.91
N ILE A 116 -4.68 -6.23 18.58
CA ILE A 116 -5.14 -7.45 17.88
C ILE A 116 -4.31 -8.65 18.30
N GLY A 117 -2.97 -8.51 18.33
CA GLY A 117 -2.07 -9.57 18.77
C GLY A 117 -2.30 -10.01 20.20
N MET A 118 -2.51 -9.06 21.12
CA MET A 118 -2.83 -9.35 22.53
C MET A 118 -4.24 -9.94 22.70
N SER A 119 -5.21 -9.51 21.87
CA SER A 119 -6.58 -10.04 21.89
C SER A 119 -6.68 -11.45 21.28
N ALA A 120 -5.74 -11.79 20.39
CA ALA A 120 -5.59 -13.14 19.84
C ALA A 120 -5.12 -14.11 20.93
N SER A 121 -6.06 -14.57 21.74
CA SER A 121 -5.78 -15.51 22.82
C SER A 121 -5.83 -16.96 22.33
N LEU A 122 -4.98 -17.81 22.91
CA LEU A 122 -5.05 -19.27 22.73
C LEU A 122 -6.43 -19.85 23.09
N ARG A 123 -7.18 -19.14 23.94
CA ARG A 123 -8.55 -19.48 24.32
C ARG A 123 -9.52 -19.30 23.15
N LEU A 124 -9.33 -18.29 22.30
CA LEU A 124 -10.15 -18.06 21.11
C LEU A 124 -9.92 -19.14 20.04
N ILE A 125 -8.66 -19.56 19.85
CA ILE A 125 -8.32 -20.68 18.96
C ILE A 125 -8.90 -21.99 19.49
N LYS A 126 -8.77 -22.27 20.79
CA LYS A 126 -9.36 -23.46 21.41
C LYS A 126 -10.90 -23.46 21.35
N ALA A 127 -11.54 -22.30 21.51
CA ALA A 127 -12.99 -22.16 21.39
C ALA A 127 -13.49 -22.35 19.95
N GLY A 128 -12.71 -21.92 18.96
CA GLY A 128 -13.00 -22.14 17.54
C GLY A 128 -12.79 -23.58 17.07
N GLY A 129 -12.13 -24.41 17.87
CA GLY A 129 -11.97 -25.83 17.63
C GLY A 129 -11.21 -26.17 16.34
N PRO A 130 -11.37 -27.41 15.81
CA PRO A 130 -10.67 -27.86 14.61
C PRO A 130 -11.11 -27.11 13.34
N GLN A 131 -12.30 -26.50 13.35
CA GLN A 131 -12.83 -25.76 12.21
C GLN A 131 -12.04 -24.46 11.94
N VAL A 132 -11.58 -23.76 12.99
CA VAL A 132 -10.71 -22.59 12.81
C VAL A 132 -9.36 -22.97 12.22
N LEU A 133 -8.79 -24.10 12.65
CA LEU A 133 -7.51 -24.57 12.10
C LEU A 133 -7.65 -25.01 10.64
N PHE A 134 -8.74 -25.68 10.29
CA PHE A 134 -9.05 -26.05 8.91
C PHE A 134 -9.24 -24.82 8.02
N PHE A 135 -10.04 -23.83 8.48
CA PHE A 135 -10.22 -22.56 7.78
C PHE A 135 -8.89 -21.82 7.62
N PHE A 136 -8.06 -21.76 8.66
CA PHE A 136 -6.73 -21.15 8.60
C PHE A 136 -5.83 -21.84 7.57
N GLY A 137 -5.88 -23.17 7.49
CA GLY A 137 -5.15 -23.94 6.48
C GLY A 137 -5.60 -23.58 5.06
N ILE A 138 -6.90 -23.59 4.79
CA ILE A 138 -7.45 -23.20 3.48
C ILE A 138 -7.09 -21.75 3.15
N ALA A 139 -7.27 -20.83 4.10
CA ALA A 139 -6.96 -19.42 3.91
C ALA A 139 -5.47 -19.19 3.63
N SER A 140 -4.58 -19.94 4.31
CA SER A 140 -3.13 -19.88 4.09
C SER A 140 -2.75 -20.38 2.69
N VAL A 141 -3.33 -21.50 2.25
CA VAL A 141 -3.14 -22.01 0.88
C VAL A 141 -3.67 -21.01 -0.14
N GLY A 142 -4.85 -20.43 0.12
CA GLY A 142 -5.44 -19.38 -0.71
C GLY A 142 -4.53 -18.15 -0.82
N ALA A 143 -3.94 -17.69 0.29
CA ALA A 143 -3.01 -16.57 0.30
C ALA A 143 -1.73 -16.87 -0.49
N ILE A 144 -1.20 -18.09 -0.41
CA ILE A 144 -0.05 -18.53 -1.23
C ILE A 144 -0.42 -18.50 -2.71
N LEU A 145 -1.55 -19.08 -3.10
CA LEU A 145 -2.03 -19.06 -4.48
C LEU A 145 -2.24 -17.63 -4.99
N GLN A 146 -2.81 -16.76 -4.15
CA GLN A 146 -3.01 -15.35 -4.48
C GLN A 146 -1.69 -14.61 -4.72
N ASN A 147 -0.66 -14.90 -3.92
CA ASN A 147 0.68 -14.34 -4.13
C ASN A 147 1.32 -14.89 -5.40
N LEU A 148 1.18 -16.19 -5.70
CA LEU A 148 1.71 -16.78 -6.93
C LEU A 148 1.06 -16.17 -8.18
N VAL A 149 -0.27 -16.00 -8.18
CA VAL A 149 -0.99 -15.35 -9.26
C VAL A 149 -0.58 -13.87 -9.38
N GLY A 150 -0.49 -13.15 -8.25
CA GLY A 150 -0.05 -11.75 -8.24
C GLY A 150 1.36 -11.58 -8.79
N ILE A 151 2.31 -12.42 -8.39
CA ILE A 151 3.69 -12.42 -8.90
C ILE A 151 3.73 -12.80 -10.39
N ALA A 152 2.96 -13.79 -10.82
CA ALA A 152 2.89 -14.20 -12.22
C ALA A 152 2.38 -13.05 -13.11
N LEU A 153 1.33 -12.36 -12.67
CA LEU A 153 0.81 -11.17 -13.37
C LEU A 153 1.83 -10.04 -13.36
N ALA A 154 2.46 -9.73 -12.21
CA ALA A 154 3.50 -8.70 -12.14
C ALA A 154 4.64 -8.96 -13.13
N LYS A 155 5.09 -10.22 -13.24
CA LYS A 155 6.09 -10.63 -14.24
C LYS A 155 5.59 -10.49 -15.67
N ALA A 156 4.34 -10.85 -15.95
CA ALA A 156 3.74 -10.67 -17.29
C ALA A 156 3.70 -9.19 -17.71
N PHE A 157 3.47 -8.28 -16.77
CA PHE A 157 3.49 -6.83 -17.00
C PHE A 157 4.89 -6.19 -16.86
N SER A 158 5.96 -6.98 -16.69
CA SER A 158 7.33 -6.48 -16.48
C SER A 158 7.47 -5.52 -15.29
N LEU A 159 6.69 -5.75 -14.24
CA LEU A 159 6.67 -5.01 -12.98
C LEU A 159 7.41 -5.78 -11.88
N ASP A 160 7.72 -5.09 -10.78
CA ASP A 160 8.35 -5.72 -9.61
C ASP A 160 7.42 -6.79 -9.00
N PRO A 161 7.88 -8.03 -8.76
CA PRO A 161 7.10 -9.09 -8.11
C PRO A 161 6.46 -8.67 -6.78
N LEU A 162 7.09 -7.76 -6.04
CA LEU A 162 6.58 -7.23 -4.77
C LEU A 162 5.26 -6.47 -4.96
N LEU A 163 5.04 -5.80 -6.10
CA LEU A 163 3.75 -5.18 -6.42
C LEU A 163 2.64 -6.22 -6.52
N GLY A 164 2.95 -7.41 -7.03
CA GLY A 164 2.03 -8.54 -7.10
C GLY A 164 1.63 -9.07 -5.72
N VAL A 165 2.55 -9.09 -4.76
CA VAL A 165 2.28 -9.49 -3.37
C VAL A 165 1.47 -8.41 -2.64
N VAL A 166 1.82 -7.14 -2.83
CA VAL A 166 1.14 -5.99 -2.21
C VAL A 166 -0.29 -5.85 -2.70
N SER A 167 -0.52 -5.96 -4.00
CA SER A 167 -1.86 -5.93 -4.60
C SER A 167 -2.64 -7.24 -4.39
N GLY A 168 -1.98 -8.32 -3.99
CA GLY A 168 -2.56 -9.64 -3.72
C GLY A 168 -2.96 -9.81 -2.26
N SER A 169 -2.31 -10.75 -1.55
CA SER A 169 -2.71 -11.13 -0.18
C SER A 169 -2.63 -9.98 0.82
N VAL A 170 -1.64 -9.08 0.70
CA VAL A 170 -1.48 -7.93 1.62
C VAL A 170 -2.70 -7.01 1.57
N ALA A 171 -3.23 -6.76 0.37
CA ALA A 171 -4.39 -5.90 0.16
C ALA A 171 -5.74 -6.64 0.28
N LEU A 172 -5.93 -7.77 -0.38
CA LEU A 172 -7.22 -8.47 -0.43
C LEU A 172 -7.48 -9.34 0.80
N THR A 173 -6.46 -9.98 1.36
CA THR A 173 -6.61 -10.77 2.61
C THR A 173 -6.41 -9.89 3.83
N GLY A 174 -5.36 -9.04 3.81
CA GLY A 174 -5.02 -8.16 4.93
C GLY A 174 -5.86 -6.88 5.03
N GLY A 175 -6.52 -6.47 3.94
CA GLY A 175 -7.33 -5.26 3.88
C GLY A 175 -6.53 -3.95 3.83
N PRO A 176 -7.23 -2.80 3.74
CA PRO A 176 -6.60 -1.49 3.57
C PRO A 176 -5.66 -1.10 4.73
N ALA A 177 -5.96 -1.52 5.95
CA ALA A 177 -5.13 -1.22 7.13
C ALA A 177 -3.75 -1.91 7.05
N THR A 178 -3.72 -3.17 6.61
CA THR A 178 -2.47 -3.94 6.42
C THR A 178 -1.66 -3.36 5.26
N ALA A 179 -2.33 -3.00 4.14
CA ALA A 179 -1.67 -2.33 3.02
C ALA A 179 -1.06 -0.96 3.42
N LEU A 180 -1.72 -0.19 4.27
CA LEU A 180 -1.18 1.07 4.80
C LEU A 180 0.00 0.86 5.76
N ALA A 181 -0.10 -0.12 6.65
CA ALA A 181 0.92 -0.37 7.66
C ALA A 181 2.21 -0.95 7.09
N PHE A 182 2.10 -1.85 6.10
CA PHE A 182 3.25 -2.48 5.47
C PHE A 182 3.68 -1.79 4.17
N GLY A 183 2.86 -0.93 3.57
CA GLY A 183 3.16 -0.25 2.31
C GLY A 183 4.46 0.55 2.34
N ALA A 184 4.72 1.28 3.42
CA ALA A 184 5.97 2.03 3.60
C ALA A 184 7.21 1.11 3.66
N THR A 185 7.05 -0.12 4.17
CA THR A 185 8.12 -1.12 4.16
C THR A 185 8.39 -1.62 2.74
N PHE A 186 7.35 -1.85 1.94
CA PHE A 186 7.50 -2.21 0.52
C PHE A 186 8.10 -1.07 -0.32
N GLU A 187 7.77 0.18 -0.02
CA GLU A 187 8.40 1.34 -0.65
C GLU A 187 9.90 1.44 -0.34
N LYS A 188 10.30 1.17 0.91
CA LYS A 188 11.73 1.09 1.30
C LYS A 188 12.48 -0.04 0.59
N MET A 189 11.78 -1.11 0.18
CA MET A 189 12.37 -2.21 -0.59
C MET A 189 12.53 -1.88 -2.09
N GLY A 190 12.22 -0.65 -2.53
CA GLY A 190 12.44 -0.18 -3.90
C GLY A 190 11.18 -0.07 -4.75
N VAL A 191 10.01 -0.34 -4.16
CA VAL A 191 8.74 -0.39 -4.88
C VAL A 191 7.97 0.92 -4.71
N ALA A 192 8.22 1.89 -5.59
CA ALA A 192 7.53 3.18 -5.53
C ALA A 192 6.00 3.03 -5.66
N GLY A 193 5.26 3.64 -4.73
CA GLY A 193 3.79 3.67 -4.76
C GLY A 193 3.11 2.38 -4.29
N ALA A 194 3.84 1.46 -3.63
CA ALA A 194 3.26 0.22 -3.11
C ALA A 194 2.09 0.47 -2.16
N THR A 195 2.18 1.50 -1.30
CA THR A 195 1.11 1.83 -0.35
C THR A 195 -0.17 2.22 -1.09
N THR A 196 -0.06 3.12 -2.07
CA THR A 196 -1.21 3.60 -2.85
C THR A 196 -1.84 2.47 -3.66
N LEU A 197 -1.02 1.64 -4.31
CA LEU A 197 -1.51 0.49 -5.07
C LEU A 197 -2.20 -0.52 -4.16
N GLY A 198 -1.62 -0.86 -3.01
CA GLY A 198 -2.18 -1.82 -2.06
C GLY A 198 -3.54 -1.36 -1.53
N VAL A 199 -3.66 -0.08 -1.14
CA VAL A 199 -4.94 0.49 -0.67
C VAL A 199 -5.97 0.52 -1.79
N ALA A 200 -5.59 0.90 -3.01
CA ALA A 200 -6.49 0.89 -4.16
C ALA A 200 -6.98 -0.54 -4.47
N SER A 201 -6.08 -1.52 -4.43
CA SER A 201 -6.39 -2.94 -4.67
C SER A 201 -7.34 -3.49 -3.61
N ALA A 202 -7.13 -3.14 -2.34
CA ALA A 202 -8.01 -3.53 -1.24
C ALA A 202 -9.43 -2.97 -1.43
N MET A 203 -9.54 -1.72 -1.89
CA MET A 203 -10.82 -1.10 -2.17
C MET A 203 -11.54 -1.69 -3.38
N PHE A 204 -10.79 -2.04 -4.41
CA PHE A 204 -11.33 -2.81 -5.52
C PHE A 204 -11.86 -4.17 -5.03
N GLY A 205 -11.11 -4.87 -4.19
CA GLY A 205 -11.52 -6.14 -3.57
C GLY A 205 -12.81 -6.02 -2.75
N ILE A 206 -12.94 -4.99 -1.91
CA ILE A 206 -14.17 -4.72 -1.14
C ILE A 206 -15.36 -4.45 -2.08
N THR A 207 -15.15 -3.64 -3.12
CA THR A 207 -16.20 -3.28 -4.09
C THR A 207 -16.66 -4.50 -4.88
N ALA A 208 -15.71 -5.29 -5.42
CA ALA A 208 -15.99 -6.52 -6.15
C ALA A 208 -16.64 -7.58 -5.24
N GLY A 209 -16.15 -7.73 -4.02
CA GLY A 209 -16.72 -8.63 -3.01
C GLY A 209 -18.14 -8.25 -2.61
N GLY A 210 -18.41 -6.95 -2.44
CA GLY A 210 -19.75 -6.43 -2.16
C GLY A 210 -20.73 -6.69 -3.30
N LEU A 211 -20.30 -6.52 -4.55
CA LEU A 211 -21.10 -6.84 -5.74
C LEU A 211 -21.42 -8.33 -5.84
N LEU A 212 -20.42 -9.19 -5.68
CA LEU A 212 -20.60 -10.64 -5.73
C LEU A 212 -21.46 -11.15 -4.56
N GLY A 213 -21.18 -10.68 -3.35
CA GLY A 213 -21.95 -11.05 -2.15
C GLY A 213 -23.40 -10.56 -2.21
N GLY A 214 -23.64 -9.36 -2.74
CA GLY A 214 -24.97 -8.83 -2.96
C GLY A 214 -25.77 -9.59 -4.03
N PHE A 215 -25.10 -10.13 -5.04
CA PHE A 215 -25.74 -10.96 -6.07
C PHE A 215 -26.07 -12.38 -5.55
N ILE A 216 -25.19 -12.96 -4.73
CA ILE A 216 -25.35 -14.34 -4.22
C ILE A 216 -26.29 -14.41 -3.00
N GLY A 217 -26.33 -13.36 -2.16
CA GLY A 217 -27.19 -13.30 -0.96
C GLY A 217 -28.51 -12.56 -1.14
N GLY A 218 -28.77 -12.00 -2.33
CA GLY A 218 -29.94 -11.17 -2.64
C GLY A 218 -31.02 -11.84 -3.49
N SER A 219 -30.95 -13.16 -3.71
CA SER A 219 -31.96 -13.97 -4.42
C SER A 219 -32.68 -14.93 -3.48
#